data_AF-A0A966QJK0-F1
#
_entry.id   AF-A0A966QJK0-F1
#
_cell.length_a   1.000
_cell.length_b   1.000
_cell.length_c   1.000
_cell.angle_alpha   90.00
_cell.angle_beta   90.00
_cell.angle_gamma   90.00
#
_symmetry.space_group_name_H-M   'P 1'
#
loop_
_entity.id
_entity.type
_entity.pdbx_description
1 polymer ?
#
loop_
_entity_poly.entity_id
_entity_poly.type
_entity_poly.pdbx_seq_one_letter_code
_entity_poly.pdbx_strand_id
1 'polypeptide(L)'
;MTLSFRELQQQLRPEWGREHDGNGVDFDLLMVPSLTMDPAQMALVTGAHHYEERQLFSLIRLRDPGVRAIYVTSKLLPELVVDAVLELLPGVPTSHARRRLHLFDADDASNRPLTEKLLERPALLARIKDLLRPGRSFIACYVVTELEKRLSEVLQVPLLGTDPALGFWGSKAGSRQLFARCGVPHPPG
;
A
#
# COMPACT_ATOMS: atom_id res chain seq x y z
N MET A 1 8.18 18.54 14.32
CA MET A 1 8.07 17.38 15.23
C MET A 1 7.67 16.18 14.39
N THR A 2 8.22 15.00 14.68
CA THR A 2 7.84 13.75 14.04
C THR A 2 6.54 13.26 14.68
N LEU A 3 5.53 12.98 13.88
CA LEU A 3 4.23 12.47 14.29
C LEU A 3 4.31 10.97 14.55
N SER A 4 3.59 10.52 15.58
CA SER A 4 3.32 9.10 15.83
C SER A 4 2.37 8.52 14.79
N PHE A 5 2.33 7.19 14.64
CA PHE A 5 1.39 6.52 13.76
C PHE A 5 -0.07 6.95 14.02
N ARG A 6 -0.50 7.03 15.29
CA ARG A 6 -1.87 7.43 15.63
C ARG A 6 -2.19 8.85 15.14
N GLU A 7 -1.26 9.79 15.28
CA GLU A 7 -1.42 11.16 14.79
C GLU A 7 -1.42 11.24 13.26
N LEU A 8 -0.61 10.41 12.59
CA LEU A 8 -0.65 10.28 11.14
C LEU A 8 -2.02 9.75 10.68
N GLN A 9 -2.53 8.68 11.30
CA GLN A 9 -3.83 8.09 10.92
C GLN A 9 -5.00 9.07 11.05
N GLN A 10 -4.92 10.06 11.94
CA GLN A 10 -5.94 11.13 12.04
C GLN A 10 -5.97 12.08 10.84
N GLN A 11 -4.95 12.04 9.98
CA GLN A 11 -4.87 12.83 8.75
C GLN A 11 -5.51 12.12 7.54
N LEU A 12 -5.88 10.84 7.68
CA LEU A 12 -6.58 10.12 6.63
C LEU A 12 -7.89 10.80 6.30
N ARG A 13 -8.14 10.97 5.01
CA ARG A 13 -9.37 11.56 4.52
C ARG A 13 -10.30 10.49 3.95
N PRO A 14 -11.62 10.52 4.24
CA PRO A 14 -12.56 9.51 3.78
C PRO A 14 -12.58 9.31 2.24
N GLU A 15 -12.32 10.38 1.49
CA GLU A 15 -12.25 10.36 0.02
C GLU A 15 -11.10 9.48 -0.49
N TRP A 16 -9.99 9.31 0.23
CA TRP A 16 -8.89 8.48 -0.28
C TRP A 16 -9.27 7.00 -0.42
N GLY A 17 -10.21 6.52 0.39
CA GLY A 17 -10.71 5.14 0.33
C GLY A 17 -11.73 4.87 -0.79
N ARG A 18 -12.28 5.89 -1.46
CA ARG A 18 -13.39 5.71 -2.41
C ARG A 18 -12.91 5.80 -3.87
N GLU A 19 -13.57 5.06 -4.76
CA GLU A 19 -13.46 5.27 -6.19
C GLU A 19 -14.24 6.53 -6.58
N HIS A 20 -13.69 7.32 -7.49
CA HIS A 20 -14.30 8.58 -7.94
C HIS A 20 -14.55 8.54 -9.44
N ASP A 21 -15.65 9.14 -9.86
CA ASP A 21 -16.04 9.25 -11.26
C ASP A 21 -15.38 10.47 -11.93
N GLY A 22 -14.09 10.70 -11.67
CA GLY A 22 -13.33 11.81 -12.26
C GLY A 22 -13.54 13.18 -11.61
N ASN A 23 -14.30 13.26 -10.52
CA ASN A 23 -14.50 14.49 -9.74
C ASN A 23 -13.47 14.62 -8.61
N GLY A 24 -12.30 15.15 -8.95
CA GLY A 24 -11.65 16.17 -8.12
C GLY A 24 -10.90 15.74 -6.85
N VAL A 25 -10.40 14.50 -6.75
CA VAL A 25 -9.48 14.15 -5.66
C VAL A 25 -8.03 14.29 -6.12
N ASP A 26 -7.33 15.24 -5.50
CA ASP A 26 -5.90 15.48 -5.72
C ASP A 26 -5.09 14.87 -4.58
N PHE A 27 -4.45 13.73 -4.85
CA PHE A 27 -3.60 13.03 -3.89
C PHE A 27 -2.47 12.26 -4.56
N ASP A 28 -1.45 11.93 -3.78
CA ASP A 28 -0.40 10.98 -4.14
C ASP A 28 -0.65 9.63 -3.45
N LEU A 29 -0.81 8.59 -4.24
CA LEU A 29 -0.86 7.20 -3.77
C LEU A 29 0.56 6.65 -3.74
N LEU A 30 1.08 6.33 -2.56
CA LEU A 30 2.27 5.49 -2.42
C LEU A 30 1.83 4.03 -2.26
N MET A 31 1.93 3.24 -3.34
CA MET A 31 1.63 1.82 -3.30
C MET A 31 2.87 1.03 -2.93
N VAL A 32 2.80 0.35 -1.78
CA VAL A 32 3.85 -0.54 -1.26
C VAL A 32 3.22 -1.92 -1.08
N PRO A 33 3.24 -2.77 -2.12
CA PRO A 33 2.61 -4.09 -2.13
C PRO A 33 3.42 -5.13 -1.33
N SER A 34 3.96 -4.74 -0.17
CA SER A 34 4.72 -5.62 0.70
C SER A 34 3.84 -6.73 1.26
N LEU A 35 4.29 -7.96 1.10
CA LEU A 35 3.66 -9.14 1.67
C LEU A 35 4.39 -9.54 2.94
N THR A 36 4.10 -8.85 4.05
CA THR A 36 4.69 -9.16 5.35
C THR A 36 3.86 -10.25 6.05
N MET A 37 4.38 -11.47 6.11
CA MET A 37 3.76 -12.59 6.84
C MET A 37 4.82 -13.51 7.45
N ASP A 38 4.37 -14.50 8.23
CA ASP A 38 5.25 -15.49 8.83
C ASP A 38 6.10 -16.23 7.76
N PRO A 39 7.42 -16.37 7.94
CA PRO A 39 8.30 -16.98 6.94
C PRO A 39 7.93 -18.44 6.59
N ALA A 40 7.42 -19.22 7.55
CA ALA A 40 6.99 -20.58 7.27
C ALA A 40 5.71 -20.58 6.42
N GLN A 41 4.81 -19.62 6.63
CA GLN A 41 3.68 -19.39 5.73
C GLN A 41 4.15 -18.91 4.34
N MET A 42 5.15 -18.04 4.27
CA MET A 42 5.68 -17.58 2.98
C MET A 42 6.26 -18.69 2.14
N ALA A 43 6.96 -19.64 2.76
CA ALA A 43 7.54 -20.78 2.07
C ALA A 43 6.48 -21.66 1.37
N LEU A 44 5.22 -21.61 1.82
CA LEU A 44 4.10 -22.32 1.20
C LEU A 44 3.53 -21.58 -0.03
N VAL A 45 3.86 -20.31 -0.22
CA VAL A 45 3.33 -19.48 -1.31
C VAL A 45 4.30 -19.48 -2.49
N THR A 46 4.13 -20.42 -3.40
CA THR A 46 4.88 -20.42 -4.67
C THR A 46 4.61 -19.14 -5.45
N GLY A 47 5.67 -18.44 -5.86
CA GLY A 47 5.54 -17.19 -6.62
C GLY A 47 5.14 -15.97 -5.79
N ALA A 48 5.46 -15.94 -4.49
CA ALA A 48 5.23 -14.80 -3.61
C ALA A 48 5.68 -13.45 -4.21
N HIS A 49 6.80 -13.43 -4.95
CA HIS A 49 7.29 -12.22 -5.62
C HIS A 49 6.32 -11.62 -6.64
N HIS A 50 5.48 -12.44 -7.30
CA HIS A 50 4.49 -11.95 -8.25
C HIS A 50 3.28 -11.27 -7.58
N TYR A 51 3.16 -11.32 -6.24
CA TYR A 51 2.11 -10.58 -5.53
C TYR A 51 2.28 -9.07 -5.68
N GLU A 52 3.52 -8.60 -5.86
CA GLU A 52 3.78 -7.20 -6.13
C GLU A 52 3.19 -6.77 -7.48
N GLU A 53 3.27 -7.60 -8.53
CA GLU A 53 2.64 -7.34 -9.82
C GLU A 53 1.11 -7.43 -9.74
N ARG A 54 0.56 -8.34 -8.91
CA ARG A 54 -0.90 -8.44 -8.72
C ARG A 54 -1.52 -7.14 -8.23
N GLN A 55 -0.78 -6.34 -7.46
CA GLN A 55 -1.25 -5.07 -6.93
C GLN A 55 -1.22 -3.92 -7.95
N LEU A 56 -0.78 -4.16 -9.19
CA LEU A 56 -0.84 -3.16 -10.27
C LEU A 56 -2.27 -2.73 -10.59
N PHE A 57 -3.30 -3.49 -10.19
CA PHE A 57 -4.69 -3.04 -10.28
C PHE A 57 -4.92 -1.70 -9.56
N SER A 58 -4.12 -1.37 -8.53
CA SER A 58 -4.20 -0.08 -7.83
C SER A 58 -3.95 1.12 -8.74
N LEU A 59 -3.29 0.92 -9.89
CA LEU A 59 -3.11 1.93 -10.93
C LEU A 59 -4.44 2.37 -11.57
N ILE A 60 -5.55 1.66 -11.33
CA ILE A 60 -6.90 2.11 -11.68
C ILE A 60 -7.19 3.52 -11.12
N ARG A 61 -6.56 3.90 -10.00
CA ARG A 61 -6.68 5.24 -9.41
C ARG A 61 -6.13 6.35 -10.32
N LEU A 62 -5.28 6.02 -11.29
CA LEU A 62 -4.85 6.99 -12.31
C LEU A 62 -5.99 7.36 -13.27
N ARG A 63 -7.19 6.79 -13.16
CA ARG A 63 -8.38 7.32 -13.84
C ARG A 63 -8.73 8.75 -13.42
N ASP A 64 -8.48 9.08 -12.17
CA ASP A 64 -8.67 10.43 -11.67
C ASP A 64 -7.48 11.31 -12.09
N PRO A 65 -7.70 12.43 -12.81
CA PRO A 65 -6.61 13.26 -13.34
C PRO A 65 -5.76 13.93 -12.25
N GLY A 66 -6.33 14.11 -11.05
CA GLY A 66 -5.64 14.66 -9.88
C GLY A 66 -4.74 13.67 -9.13
N VAL A 67 -4.81 12.38 -9.47
CA VAL A 67 -4.04 11.35 -8.75
C VAL A 67 -2.64 11.22 -9.34
N ARG A 68 -1.63 11.14 -8.47
CA ARG A 68 -0.29 10.66 -8.83
C ARG A 68 -0.04 9.35 -8.12
N ALA A 69 0.60 8.41 -8.80
CA ALA A 69 0.93 7.11 -8.22
C ALA A 69 2.45 6.97 -8.11
N ILE A 70 2.93 6.59 -6.93
CA ILE A 70 4.28 6.16 -6.68
C ILE A 70 4.17 4.66 -6.38
N TYR A 71 4.68 3.82 -7.27
CA TYR A 71 4.61 2.37 -7.14
C TYR A 71 6.00 1.83 -6.85
N VAL A 72 6.10 1.02 -5.81
CA VAL A 72 7.39 0.51 -5.34
C VAL A 72 7.39 -1.01 -5.40
N THR A 73 8.47 -1.61 -5.87
CA THR A 73 8.63 -3.07 -5.97
C THR A 73 10.01 -3.52 -5.47
N SER A 74 10.15 -4.83 -5.27
CA SER A 74 11.41 -5.47 -4.95
C SER A 74 12.37 -5.47 -6.15
N LYS A 75 11.83 -5.65 -7.37
CA LYS A 75 12.58 -5.65 -8.63
C LYS A 75 11.92 -4.74 -9.65
N LEU A 76 12.71 -4.24 -10.59
CA LEU A 76 12.24 -3.42 -11.70
C LEU A 76 11.07 -4.09 -12.42
N LEU A 77 9.95 -3.37 -12.52
CA LEU A 77 8.81 -3.78 -13.33
C LEU A 77 9.13 -3.57 -14.82
N PRO A 78 8.93 -4.58 -15.69
CA PRO A 78 9.07 -4.39 -17.13
C PRO A 78 8.08 -3.34 -17.65
N GLU A 79 8.55 -2.43 -18.51
CA GLU A 79 7.70 -1.35 -19.06
C GLU A 79 6.47 -1.90 -19.77
N LEU A 80 6.61 -2.99 -20.53
CA LEU A 80 5.51 -3.66 -21.21
C LEU A 80 4.38 -4.09 -20.26
N VAL A 81 4.72 -4.56 -19.06
CA VAL A 81 3.72 -4.98 -18.07
C VAL A 81 2.95 -3.76 -17.55
N VAL A 82 3.66 -2.66 -17.30
CA VAL A 82 3.06 -1.41 -16.83
C VAL A 82 2.15 -0.83 -17.90
N ASP A 83 2.62 -0.74 -19.14
CA ASP A 83 1.86 -0.18 -20.26
C ASP A 83 0.61 -1.01 -20.54
N ALA A 84 0.71 -2.35 -20.51
CA ALA A 84 -0.45 -3.24 -20.66
C ALA A 84 -1.52 -2.99 -19.58
N VAL A 85 -1.12 -2.71 -18.32
CA VAL A 85 -2.08 -2.36 -17.26
C VAL A 85 -2.69 -0.97 -17.50
N LEU A 86 -1.90 0.01 -17.95
CA LEU A 86 -2.39 1.35 -18.21
C LEU A 86 -3.34 1.42 -19.41
N GLU A 87 -3.17 0.56 -20.42
CA GLU A 87 -4.09 0.42 -21.56
C GLU A 87 -5.48 -0.07 -21.15
N LEU A 88 -5.61 -0.73 -19.99
CA LEU A 88 -6.90 -1.19 -19.45
C LEU A 88 -7.70 -0.06 -18.79
N LEU A 89 -7.17 1.16 -18.68
CA LEU A 89 -7.84 2.29 -18.03
C LEU A 89 -8.87 2.92 -18.98
N PRO A 90 -10.18 2.72 -18.77
CA PRO A 90 -11.18 3.26 -19.68
C PRO A 90 -11.23 4.79 -19.57
N GLY A 91 -11.24 5.46 -20.73
CA GLY A 91 -11.39 6.92 -20.82
C GLY A 91 -10.13 7.73 -20.49
N VAL A 92 -8.97 7.09 -20.35
CA VAL A 92 -7.69 7.75 -20.04
C VAL A 92 -6.65 7.35 -21.08
N PRO A 93 -6.05 8.29 -21.82
CA PRO A 93 -4.94 7.93 -22.69
C PRO A 93 -3.74 7.44 -21.85
N THR A 94 -3.13 6.31 -22.23
CA THR A 94 -2.00 5.69 -21.52
C THR A 94 -0.89 6.69 -21.19
N SER A 95 -0.54 7.57 -22.13
CA SER A 95 0.49 8.61 -21.94
C SER A 95 0.18 9.59 -20.80
N HIS A 96 -1.10 9.91 -20.56
CA HIS A 96 -1.52 10.80 -19.47
C HIS A 96 -1.42 10.12 -18.10
N ALA A 97 -1.75 8.83 -18.02
CA ALA A 97 -1.57 8.04 -16.79
C ALA A 97 -0.07 7.83 -16.50
N ARG A 98 0.72 7.45 -17.52
CA ARG A 98 2.16 7.20 -17.42
C ARG A 98 2.95 8.40 -16.89
N ARG A 99 2.58 9.62 -17.31
CA ARG A 99 3.21 10.87 -16.82
C ARG A 99 3.03 11.13 -15.32
N ARG A 100 2.01 10.53 -14.69
CA ARG A 100 1.69 10.67 -13.27
C ARG A 100 2.10 9.44 -12.45
N LEU A 101 2.71 8.45 -13.09
CA LEU A 101 3.20 7.22 -12.49
C LEU A 101 4.72 7.29 -12.31
N HIS A 102 5.16 7.20 -11.07
CA HIS A 102 6.57 7.07 -10.69
C HIS A 102 6.83 5.65 -10.21
N LEU A 103 7.81 4.97 -10.80
CA LEU A 103 8.17 3.60 -10.45
C LEU A 103 9.52 3.61 -9.73
N PHE A 104 9.60 2.86 -8.63
CA PHE A 104 10.84 2.60 -7.91
C PHE A 104 10.97 1.11 -7.65
N ASP A 105 12.21 0.63 -7.60
CA ASP A 105 12.50 -0.71 -7.12
C ASP A 105 13.63 -0.70 -6.07
N ALA A 106 13.63 -1.72 -5.21
CA ALA A 106 14.64 -1.91 -4.17
C ALA A 106 15.89 -2.68 -4.66
N ASP A 107 15.90 -3.10 -5.92
CA ASP A 107 16.90 -3.99 -6.55
C ASP A 107 17.26 -5.21 -5.68
N ASP A 108 16.25 -5.90 -5.15
CA ASP A 108 16.44 -7.00 -4.18
C ASP A 108 15.42 -8.12 -4.41
N ALA A 109 15.89 -9.22 -5.00
CA ALA A 109 15.09 -10.40 -5.32
C ALA A 109 14.90 -11.37 -4.14
N SER A 110 15.37 -11.03 -2.93
CA SER A 110 15.19 -11.92 -1.77
C SER A 110 13.72 -12.07 -1.37
N ASN A 111 13.39 -13.15 -0.66
CA ASN A 111 12.05 -13.42 -0.10
C ASN A 111 11.67 -12.52 1.10
N ARG A 112 12.47 -11.49 1.39
CA ARG A 112 12.18 -10.56 2.48
C ARG A 112 11.01 -9.64 2.10
N PRO A 113 10.22 -9.17 3.08
CA PRO A 113 9.16 -8.20 2.81
C PRO A 113 9.71 -6.93 2.14
N LEU A 114 8.97 -6.37 1.19
CA LEU A 114 9.35 -5.13 0.50
C LEU A 114 9.57 -3.99 1.48
N THR A 115 8.71 -3.85 2.49
CA THR A 115 8.83 -2.79 3.49
C THR A 115 10.15 -2.86 4.26
N GLU A 116 10.64 -4.06 4.59
CA GLU A 116 11.94 -4.24 5.24
C GLU A 116 13.07 -3.74 4.32
N LYS A 117 13.04 -4.16 3.04
CA LYS A 117 14.02 -3.72 2.03
C LYS A 117 14.05 -2.20 1.90
N LEU A 118 12.90 -1.55 1.96
CA LEU A 118 12.79 -0.08 1.88
C LEU A 118 13.35 0.61 3.12
N LEU A 119 13.02 0.11 4.32
CA LEU A 119 13.51 0.66 5.58
C LEU A 119 15.04 0.58 5.72
N GLU A 120 15.68 -0.40 5.06
CA GLU A 120 17.14 -0.53 4.95
C GLU A 120 17.79 0.43 3.94
N ARG A 121 17.00 1.15 3.14
CA ARG A 121 17.48 2.01 2.04
C ARG A 121 17.06 3.48 2.24
N PRO A 122 17.68 4.22 3.19
CA PRO A 122 17.31 5.61 3.48
C PRO A 122 17.36 6.54 2.26
N ALA A 123 18.32 6.35 1.36
CA ALA A 123 18.44 7.16 0.15
C ALA A 123 17.27 6.94 -0.83
N LEU A 124 16.78 5.70 -0.95
CA LEU A 124 15.60 5.39 -1.76
C LEU A 124 14.34 6.00 -1.12
N LEU A 125 14.18 5.86 0.20
CA LEU A 125 13.08 6.48 0.93
C LEU A 125 13.08 8.01 0.81
N ALA A 126 14.25 8.66 0.84
CA ALA A 126 14.36 10.10 0.63
C ALA A 126 13.83 10.51 -0.76
N ARG A 127 14.25 9.79 -1.82
CA ARG A 127 13.76 10.04 -3.19
C ARG A 127 12.26 9.83 -3.33
N ILE A 128 11.71 8.79 -2.68
CA ILE A 128 10.27 8.54 -2.65
C ILE A 128 9.57 9.71 -1.93
N LYS A 129 10.09 10.11 -0.76
CA LYS A 129 9.54 11.19 0.06
C LYS A 129 9.50 12.53 -0.67
N ASP A 130 10.51 12.85 -1.48
CA ASP A 130 10.56 14.08 -2.29
C ASP A 130 9.40 14.21 -3.29
N LEU A 131 8.77 13.09 -3.66
CA LEU A 131 7.60 13.08 -4.56
C LEU A 131 6.26 13.21 -3.83
N LEU A 132 6.22 12.97 -2.51
CA LEU A 132 5.02 12.92 -1.69
C LEU A 132 4.69 14.30 -1.13
N ARG A 133 3.49 14.79 -1.41
CA ARG A 133 3.00 16.08 -0.94
C ARG A 133 2.38 15.95 0.46
N PRO A 134 2.92 16.65 1.48
CA PRO A 134 2.36 16.64 2.83
C PRO A 134 0.85 16.96 2.84
N GLY A 135 0.07 16.19 3.59
CA GLY A 135 -1.38 16.36 3.69
C GLY A 135 -2.18 15.98 2.44
N ARG A 136 -1.52 15.48 1.40
CA ARG A 136 -2.12 14.96 0.15
C ARG A 136 -1.61 13.57 -0.23
N SER A 137 -0.77 12.95 0.58
CA SER A 137 -0.25 11.60 0.31
C SER A 137 -0.76 10.60 1.31
N PHE A 138 -0.95 9.37 0.87
CA PHE A 138 -1.16 8.23 1.76
C PHE A 138 -0.47 6.98 1.21
N ILE A 139 -0.15 6.06 2.11
CA ILE A 139 0.40 4.75 1.80
C ILE A 139 -0.74 3.75 1.67
N ALA A 140 -0.71 2.92 0.63
CA ALA A 140 -1.53 1.72 0.55
C ALA A 140 -0.62 0.48 0.54
N CYS A 141 -1.03 -0.55 1.27
CA CYS A 141 -0.29 -1.80 1.42
C CYS A 141 -1.20 -3.01 1.22
N TYR A 142 -0.60 -4.17 0.94
CA TYR A 142 -1.35 -5.43 0.90
C TYR A 142 -1.82 -5.87 2.29
N VAL A 143 -0.93 -5.77 3.28
CA VAL A 143 -1.18 -6.07 4.69
C VAL A 143 -0.53 -4.97 5.54
N VAL A 144 -1.10 -4.70 6.72
CA VAL A 144 -0.54 -3.74 7.67
C VAL A 144 0.06 -4.50 8.84
N THR A 145 1.37 -4.37 9.02
CA THR A 145 2.11 -4.89 10.17
C THR A 145 2.92 -3.77 10.83
N GLU A 146 3.70 -4.09 11.87
CA GLU A 146 4.63 -3.13 12.48
C GLU A 146 5.66 -2.57 11.48
N LEU A 147 6.00 -3.32 10.41
CA LEU A 147 6.89 -2.81 9.36
C LEU A 147 6.23 -1.67 8.59
N GLU A 148 4.99 -1.85 8.14
CA GLU A 148 4.26 -0.82 7.37
C GLU A 148 3.93 0.40 8.23
N LYS A 149 3.61 0.19 9.51
CA LYS A 149 3.49 1.28 10.49
C LYS A 149 4.80 2.07 10.63
N ARG A 150 5.93 1.38 10.78
CA ARG A 150 7.24 2.04 10.85
C ARG A 150 7.57 2.80 9.56
N LEU A 151 7.22 2.26 8.40
CA LEU A 151 7.37 2.95 7.11
C LEU A 151 6.56 4.25 7.08
N SER A 152 5.30 4.20 7.53
CA SER A 152 4.44 5.39 7.67
C SER A 152 5.06 6.46 8.56
N GLU A 153 5.60 6.07 9.71
CA GLU A 153 6.29 6.98 10.62
C GLU A 153 7.60 7.53 10.05
N VAL A 154 8.39 6.73 9.33
CA VAL A 154 9.63 7.22 8.70
C VAL A 154 9.33 8.22 7.57
N LEU A 155 8.34 7.92 6.74
CA LEU A 155 7.94 8.80 5.63
C LEU A 155 7.13 10.00 6.09
N GLN A 156 6.53 9.94 7.29
CA GLN A 156 5.58 10.93 7.81
C GLN A 156 4.35 11.08 6.90
N VAL A 157 3.81 9.94 6.49
CA VAL A 157 2.66 9.84 5.57
C VAL A 157 1.66 8.84 6.17
N PRO A 158 0.36 9.19 6.26
CA PRO A 158 -0.65 8.28 6.78
C PRO A 158 -0.76 7.02 5.95
N LEU A 159 -1.14 5.91 6.59
CA LEU A 159 -1.33 4.62 5.94
C LEU A 159 -2.81 4.29 5.87
N LEU A 160 -3.35 4.03 4.68
CA LEU A 160 -4.73 3.59 4.52
C LEU A 160 -4.87 2.13 4.96
N GLY A 161 -5.18 1.94 6.23
CA GLY A 161 -5.33 0.62 6.84
C GLY A 161 -5.47 0.67 8.37
N THR A 162 -5.76 -0.48 8.96
CA THR A 162 -6.00 -0.62 10.40
C THR A 162 -4.69 -0.67 11.18
N ASP A 163 -4.66 -0.09 12.38
CA ASP A 163 -3.52 -0.18 13.29
C ASP A 163 -3.15 -1.65 13.55
N PRO A 164 -1.88 -2.07 13.34
CA PRO A 164 -1.44 -3.45 13.58
C PRO A 164 -1.65 -3.92 15.01
N ALA A 165 -1.74 -3.02 16.00
CA ALA A 165 -2.09 -3.35 17.38
C ALA A 165 -3.49 -4.00 17.51
N LEU A 166 -4.37 -3.80 16.53
CA LEU A 166 -5.69 -4.43 16.46
C LEU A 166 -5.67 -5.80 15.75
N GLY A 167 -4.51 -6.25 15.26
CA GLY A 167 -4.36 -7.47 14.46
C GLY A 167 -4.92 -8.73 15.14
N PHE A 168 -4.83 -8.83 16.47
CA PHE A 168 -5.43 -9.94 17.22
C PHE A 168 -6.93 -10.10 16.94
N TRP A 169 -7.67 -9.00 16.84
CA TRP A 169 -9.11 -9.03 16.62
C TRP A 169 -9.50 -9.50 15.21
N GLY A 170 -8.58 -9.45 14.25
CA GLY A 170 -8.73 -10.04 12.92
C GLY A 170 -8.40 -11.54 12.86
N SER A 171 -7.84 -12.13 13.92
CA SER A 171 -7.61 -13.58 13.99
C SER A 171 -8.92 -14.33 14.25
N LYS A 172 -8.97 -15.62 13.86
CA LYS A 172 -10.15 -16.48 14.15
C LYS A 172 -10.50 -16.48 15.65
N ALA A 173 -9.50 -16.58 16.51
CA ALA A 173 -9.69 -16.60 17.96
C ALA A 173 -10.17 -15.24 18.50
N GLY A 174 -9.51 -14.15 18.09
CA GLY A 174 -9.87 -12.80 18.53
C GLY A 174 -11.25 -12.38 18.03
N SER A 175 -11.59 -12.64 16.76
CA SER A 175 -12.93 -12.36 16.23
C SER A 175 -14.03 -13.10 16.99
N ARG A 176 -13.85 -14.40 17.30
CA ARG A 176 -14.80 -15.17 18.13
C ARG A 176 -14.96 -14.57 19.52
N GLN A 177 -13.85 -14.22 20.16
CA GLN A 177 -13.88 -13.57 21.47
C GLN A 177 -14.62 -12.22 21.42
N LEU A 178 -14.42 -11.44 20.36
CA LEU A 178 -15.11 -10.16 20.17
C LEU A 178 -16.61 -10.36 19.93
N PHE A 179 -16.99 -11.32 19.10
CA PHE A 179 -18.40 -11.65 18.84
C PHE A 179 -19.12 -12.08 20.12
N ALA A 180 -18.51 -12.97 20.92
CA ALA A 180 -19.05 -13.37 22.21
C ALA A 180 -19.24 -12.17 23.17
N ARG A 181 -18.25 -11.26 23.25
CA ARG A 181 -18.35 -10.04 24.07
C ARG A 181 -19.45 -9.09 23.62
N CYS A 182 -19.69 -9.00 22.32
CA CYS A 182 -20.71 -8.12 21.73
C CYS A 182 -22.08 -8.78 21.55
N GLY A 183 -22.24 -10.06 21.93
CA GLY A 183 -23.49 -10.80 21.71
C GLY A 183 -23.81 -11.05 20.23
N VAL A 184 -22.81 -11.02 19.34
CA VAL A 184 -22.98 -11.32 17.91
C VAL A 184 -23.00 -12.85 17.73
N PRO A 185 -24.05 -13.44 17.12
CA PRO A 185 -24.11 -14.88 16.90
C PRO A 185 -22.94 -15.40 16.05
N HIS A 186 -22.33 -16.51 16.47
CA HIS A 186 -21.26 -17.17 15.71
C HIS A 186 -21.32 -18.70 15.90
N PRO A 187 -20.82 -19.50 14.93
CA PRO A 187 -20.81 -20.96 15.06
C PRO A 187 -20.07 -21.42 16.32
N PRO A 188 -20.46 -22.56 16.92
CA PRO A 188 -19.71 -23.15 18.03
C PRO A 188 -18.30 -23.58 17.60
N GLY A 189 -17.38 -23.66 18.58
CA GLY A 189 -15.96 -23.95 18.38
C GLY A 189 -15.08 -22.72 18.30
#